data_AF-A0A382DF14-F1
#
_entry.id   AF-A0A382DF14-F1
#
_cell.length_a   1.000
_cell.length_b   1.000
_cell.length_c   1.000
_cell.angle_alpha   90.00
_cell.angle_beta   90.00
_cell.angle_gamma   90.00
#
_symmetry.space_group_name_H-M   'P 1'
#
loop_
_entity.id
_entity.type
_entity.pdbx_description
1 polymer ?
#
loop_
_entity_poly.entity_id
_entity_poly.type
_entity_poly.pdbx_seq_one_letter_code
_entity_poly.pdbx_strand_id
1 'polypeptide(L)'
;MVTHKDPKFLNIPQLVAFLEKAALAYRQGSPLIDDHTYDHVYLAELQRRDPDHPFLHQVDIEPGFGSGRLKHPESMLSTDKSYSIKETQKWVDRIIKEAKKINIEELEISVIVTAKLDGLAAMHREDGLLVTRGDGTYGNDITSAFSKGVVDSGNGILGVGELVMTTDYFETHLKSLGYAHPRNICVGVVNSDEVNEDFLPALQDGVVRFVPYSTLNRWEGSFTELVENHDAIQQQIKAS
;
A
#
# COMPACT_ATOMS: atom_id res chain seq x y z
N MET A 1 -5.44 -5.01 -26.78
CA MET A 1 -6.63 -4.39 -26.17
C MET A 1 -7.35 -5.43 -25.34
N VAL A 2 -7.24 -5.37 -24.02
CA VAL A 2 -8.09 -6.20 -23.14
C VAL A 2 -9.48 -5.60 -23.22
N THR A 3 -10.43 -6.31 -23.84
CA THR A 3 -11.82 -5.87 -23.84
C THR A 3 -12.36 -5.94 -22.42
N HIS A 4 -12.61 -4.78 -21.81
CA HIS A 4 -13.27 -4.68 -20.50
C HIS A 4 -14.68 -5.26 -20.63
N LYS A 5 -14.85 -6.55 -20.34
CA LYS A 5 -16.17 -7.15 -20.18
C LYS A 5 -16.73 -6.69 -18.85
N ASP A 6 -17.95 -6.15 -18.88
CA ASP A 6 -18.70 -5.82 -17.66
C ASP A 6 -18.75 -7.07 -16.76
N PRO A 7 -18.34 -6.96 -15.47
CA PRO A 7 -18.29 -8.11 -14.56
C PRO A 7 -19.63 -8.82 -14.39
N LYS A 8 -20.75 -8.17 -14.72
CA LYS A 8 -22.09 -8.78 -14.77
C LYS A 8 -22.18 -9.99 -15.71
N PHE A 9 -21.36 -10.04 -16.75
CA PHE A 9 -21.35 -11.13 -17.73
C PHE A 9 -20.27 -12.19 -17.48
N LEU A 10 -19.43 -12.02 -16.45
CA LEU A 10 -18.45 -13.02 -16.05
C LEU A 10 -19.10 -14.00 -15.05
N ASN A 11 -18.88 -15.30 -15.20
CA ASN A 11 -19.19 -16.25 -14.13
C ASN A 11 -18.17 -16.11 -12.98
N ILE A 12 -18.45 -16.69 -11.80
CA ILE A 12 -17.59 -16.55 -10.61
C ILE A 12 -16.12 -16.93 -10.91
N PRO A 13 -15.81 -18.08 -11.53
CA PRO A 13 -14.43 -18.42 -11.89
C PRO A 13 -13.75 -17.38 -12.80
N GLN A 14 -14.45 -16.84 -13.80
CA GLN A 14 -13.92 -15.82 -14.69
C GLN A 14 -13.68 -14.48 -13.98
N LEU A 15 -14.57 -14.10 -13.06
CA LEU A 15 -14.46 -12.89 -12.26
C LEU A 15 -13.24 -12.97 -11.33
N VAL A 16 -13.08 -14.08 -10.62
CA VAL A 16 -11.92 -14.34 -9.74
C VAL A 16 -10.62 -14.36 -10.54
N ALA A 17 -10.56 -15.08 -11.66
CA ALA A 17 -9.37 -15.11 -12.51
C ALA A 17 -8.98 -13.71 -13.05
N PHE A 18 -9.96 -12.86 -13.34
CA PHE A 18 -9.70 -11.47 -13.71
C PHE A 18 -9.16 -10.65 -12.53
N LEU A 19 -9.75 -10.78 -11.34
CA LEU A 19 -9.29 -10.10 -10.12
C LEU A 19 -7.85 -10.51 -9.76
N GLU A 20 -7.51 -11.80 -9.85
CA GLU A 20 -6.14 -12.29 -9.66
C GLU A 20 -5.17 -11.66 -10.66
N LYS A 21 -5.55 -11.65 -11.95
CA LYS A 21 -4.73 -11.07 -13.01
C LYS A 21 -4.54 -9.56 -12.83
N ALA A 22 -5.60 -8.84 -12.48
CA ALA A 22 -5.55 -7.40 -12.26
C ALA A 22 -4.67 -7.05 -11.04
N ALA A 23 -4.80 -7.80 -9.95
CA ALA A 23 -3.98 -7.63 -8.75
C ALA A 23 -2.49 -7.91 -9.02
N LEU A 24 -2.17 -8.97 -9.78
CA LEU A 24 -0.79 -9.26 -10.17
C LEU A 24 -0.21 -8.14 -11.04
N ALA A 25 -0.97 -7.67 -12.03
CA ALA A 25 -0.53 -6.61 -12.94
C ALA A 25 -0.29 -5.28 -12.22
N TYR A 26 -1.14 -4.95 -11.24
CA TYR A 26 -0.94 -3.80 -10.35
C TYR A 26 0.40 -3.89 -9.60
N ARG A 27 0.70 -5.04 -8.98
CA ARG A 27 1.94 -5.21 -8.21
C ARG A 27 3.20 -5.25 -9.08
N GLN A 28 3.08 -5.68 -10.33
CA GLN A 28 4.14 -5.60 -11.32
C GLN A 28 4.36 -4.19 -11.87
N GLY A 29 3.59 -3.19 -11.43
CA GLY A 29 3.68 -1.83 -11.94
C GLY A 29 3.17 -1.73 -13.37
N SER A 30 2.13 -2.48 -13.75
CA SER A 30 1.45 -2.40 -15.05
C SER A 30 -0.05 -2.70 -14.90
N PRO A 31 -0.80 -1.89 -14.13
CA PRO A 31 -2.20 -2.17 -13.80
C PRO A 31 -3.09 -2.26 -15.05
N LEU A 32 -4.02 -3.23 -15.06
CA LEU A 32 -4.98 -3.43 -16.15
C LEU A 32 -6.21 -2.51 -16.05
N ILE A 33 -6.53 -2.11 -14.82
CA ILE A 33 -7.63 -1.22 -14.43
C ILE A 33 -7.16 -0.42 -13.21
N ASP A 34 -7.80 0.73 -12.95
CA ASP A 34 -7.56 1.51 -11.74
C ASP A 34 -8.15 0.86 -10.47
N ASP A 35 -7.65 1.29 -9.31
CA ASP A 35 -8.03 0.77 -8.00
C ASP A 35 -9.52 0.94 -7.72
N HIS A 36 -10.11 2.07 -8.13
CA HIS A 36 -11.54 2.31 -7.95
C HIS A 36 -12.38 1.30 -8.73
N THR A 37 -12.00 1.00 -9.97
CA THR A 37 -12.64 -0.01 -10.81
C THR A 37 -12.45 -1.40 -10.22
N TYR A 38 -11.25 -1.71 -9.71
CA TYR A 38 -10.99 -2.97 -9.04
C TYR A 38 -11.89 -3.17 -7.82
N ASP A 39 -11.84 -2.23 -6.87
CA ASP A 39 -12.50 -2.33 -5.56
C ASP A 39 -14.03 -2.20 -5.68
N HIS A 40 -14.53 -1.20 -6.41
CA HIS A 40 -15.97 -0.85 -6.40
C HIS A 40 -16.79 -1.47 -7.53
N VAL A 41 -16.15 -2.08 -8.54
CA VAL A 41 -16.87 -2.68 -9.67
C VAL A 41 -16.67 -4.20 -9.70
N TYR A 42 -15.42 -4.68 -9.75
CA TYR A 42 -15.15 -6.11 -9.87
C TYR A 42 -15.21 -6.83 -8.52
N LEU A 43 -14.51 -6.31 -7.50
CA LEU A 43 -14.46 -6.92 -6.17
C LEU A 43 -15.82 -6.83 -5.46
N ALA A 44 -16.49 -5.67 -5.53
CA ALA A 44 -17.85 -5.49 -5.03
C ALA A 44 -18.85 -6.48 -5.67
N GLU A 45 -18.71 -6.79 -6.96
CA GLU A 45 -19.58 -7.77 -7.62
C GLU A 45 -19.31 -9.20 -7.14
N LEU A 46 -18.06 -9.55 -6.82
CA LEU A 46 -17.75 -10.84 -6.18
C LEU A 46 -18.36 -10.90 -4.77
N GLN A 47 -18.13 -9.88 -3.94
CA GLN A 47 -18.69 -9.79 -2.59
C GLN A 47 -20.22 -9.89 -2.57
N ARG A 48 -20.89 -9.29 -3.56
CA ARG A 48 -22.35 -9.35 -3.69
C ARG A 48 -22.85 -10.76 -4.04
N ARG A 49 -22.09 -11.51 -4.85
CA ARG A 49 -22.50 -12.84 -5.35
C ARG A 49 -22.10 -13.98 -4.42
N ASP A 50 -20.92 -13.87 -3.82
CA ASP A 50 -20.30 -14.91 -3.00
C ASP A 50 -19.43 -14.26 -1.90
N PRO A 51 -20.06 -13.76 -0.82
CA PRO A 51 -19.39 -13.00 0.23
C PRO A 51 -18.38 -13.81 1.05
N ASP A 52 -18.50 -15.14 1.05
CA ASP A 52 -17.62 -16.07 1.78
C ASP A 52 -16.54 -16.68 0.86
N HIS A 53 -16.41 -16.18 -0.37
CA HIS A 53 -15.45 -16.72 -1.34
C HIS A 53 -14.00 -16.59 -0.82
N PRO A 54 -13.18 -17.65 -0.83
CA PRO A 54 -11.82 -17.64 -0.26
C PRO A 54 -10.91 -16.50 -0.74
N PHE A 55 -11.05 -16.10 -2.00
CA PHE A 55 -10.32 -14.96 -2.59
C PHE A 55 -10.47 -13.65 -1.79
N LEU A 56 -11.64 -13.40 -1.19
CA LEU A 56 -11.93 -12.18 -0.42
C LEU A 56 -11.16 -12.10 0.91
N HIS A 57 -10.59 -13.22 1.35
CA HIS A 57 -9.85 -13.34 2.61
C HIS A 57 -8.36 -13.61 2.37
N GLN A 58 -7.92 -13.65 1.12
CA GLN A 58 -6.53 -13.91 0.77
C GLN A 58 -5.68 -12.65 0.98
N VAL A 59 -4.50 -12.84 1.57
CA VAL A 59 -3.50 -11.78 1.66
C VAL A 59 -2.76 -11.66 0.33
N ASP A 60 -2.70 -10.42 -0.15
CA ASP A 60 -2.03 -10.03 -1.37
C ASP A 60 -0.51 -10.19 -1.29
N ILE A 61 0.06 -10.91 -2.26
CA ILE A 61 1.50 -11.25 -2.36
C ILE A 61 2.20 -10.36 -3.40
N GLU A 62 3.26 -9.65 -3.00
CA GLU A 62 4.14 -8.93 -3.93
C GLU A 62 4.98 -9.90 -4.79
N PRO A 63 5.25 -9.57 -6.07
CA PRO A 63 6.07 -10.41 -6.94
C PRO A 63 7.50 -10.59 -6.40
N GLY A 64 8.10 -11.72 -6.76
CA GLY A 64 9.52 -11.99 -6.53
C GLY A 64 10.39 -11.14 -7.47
N PHE A 65 11.44 -10.50 -6.94
CA PHE A 65 12.35 -9.64 -7.70
C PHE A 65 13.65 -10.33 -8.14
N GLY A 66 13.73 -11.67 -8.07
CA GLY A 66 14.99 -12.38 -8.26
C GLY A 66 15.97 -12.13 -7.10
N SER A 67 16.91 -13.05 -6.90
CA SER A 67 17.65 -13.30 -5.65
C SER A 67 16.79 -13.94 -4.54
N GLY A 68 17.43 -14.71 -3.66
CA GLY A 68 16.75 -15.55 -2.67
C GLY A 68 15.86 -14.72 -1.74
N ARG A 69 14.61 -15.17 -1.55
CA ARG A 69 13.66 -14.47 -0.68
C ARG A 69 14.18 -14.42 0.75
N LEU A 70 14.21 -13.24 1.35
CA LEU A 70 14.70 -13.01 2.71
C LEU A 70 13.54 -13.07 3.69
N LYS A 71 13.68 -13.88 4.75
CA LYS A 71 12.69 -13.96 5.82
C LYS A 71 12.72 -12.67 6.64
N HIS A 72 11.55 -12.11 6.93
CA HIS A 72 11.41 -11.00 7.86
C HIS A 72 11.57 -11.47 9.30
N PRO A 73 12.14 -10.64 10.20
CA PRO A 73 12.19 -10.94 11.62
C PRO A 73 10.77 -11.04 12.23
N GLU A 74 9.86 -10.18 11.75
CA GLU A 74 8.45 -10.17 12.10
C GLU A 74 7.60 -10.04 10.84
N SER A 75 6.40 -10.62 10.85
CA SER A 75 5.51 -10.60 9.69
C SER A 75 5.08 -9.17 9.35
N MET A 76 5.27 -8.75 8.09
CA MET A 76 4.77 -7.49 7.57
C MET A 76 3.29 -7.62 7.17
N LEU A 77 2.42 -7.04 7.99
CA LEU A 77 0.97 -7.09 7.79
C LEU A 77 0.50 -6.10 6.71
N SER A 78 -0.67 -6.38 6.14
CA SER A 78 -1.45 -5.41 5.37
C SER A 78 -2.51 -4.77 6.26
N THR A 79 -3.14 -3.69 5.78
CA THR A 79 -4.22 -2.99 6.47
C THR A 79 -5.57 -3.28 5.82
N ASP A 80 -6.61 -3.42 6.65
CA ASP A 80 -8.00 -3.32 6.16
C ASP A 80 -8.26 -1.92 5.59
N LYS A 81 -9.15 -1.83 4.60
CA LYS A 81 -9.57 -0.56 4.00
C LYS A 81 -10.91 -0.12 4.58
N SER A 82 -11.06 1.20 4.74
CA SER A 82 -12.34 1.83 5.06
C SER A 82 -12.59 2.98 4.10
N TYR A 83 -13.75 2.97 3.44
CA TYR A 83 -14.15 3.96 2.43
C TYR A 83 -15.20 4.94 2.94
N SER A 84 -15.68 4.77 4.18
CA SER A 84 -16.68 5.65 4.76
C SER A 84 -16.54 5.77 6.28
N ILE A 85 -16.95 6.91 6.83
CA ILE A 85 -17.02 7.12 8.28
C ILE A 85 -17.84 6.04 8.99
N LYS A 86 -18.86 5.48 8.32
CA LYS A 86 -19.67 4.38 8.86
C LYS A 86 -18.87 3.09 9.01
N GLU A 87 -17.95 2.81 8.10
CA GLU A 87 -17.03 1.67 8.20
C GLU A 87 -15.98 1.92 9.28
N THR A 88 -15.43 3.13 9.38
CA THR A 88 -14.55 3.53 10.49
C THR A 88 -15.25 3.34 11.84
N GLN A 89 -16.52 3.75 11.97
CA GLN A 89 -17.31 3.54 13.19
C GLN A 89 -17.46 2.06 13.53
N LYS A 90 -17.75 1.20 12.54
CA LYS A 90 -17.84 -0.26 12.77
C LYS A 90 -16.51 -0.84 13.25
N TRP A 91 -15.39 -0.33 12.74
CA TRP A 91 -14.06 -0.72 13.21
C TRP A 91 -13.84 -0.30 14.66
N VAL A 92 -14.17 0.95 15.02
CA VAL A 92 -14.13 1.47 16.40
C VAL A 92 -14.98 0.60 17.34
N ASP A 93 -16.23 0.32 16.97
CA ASP A 93 -17.16 -0.50 17.77
C ASP A 93 -16.60 -1.89 18.04
N ARG A 94 -15.94 -2.48 17.04
CA ARG A 94 -15.28 -3.79 17.16
C ARG A 94 -14.12 -3.72 18.14
N ILE A 95 -13.25 -2.71 18.05
CA ILE A 95 -12.11 -2.56 18.97
C ILE A 95 -12.59 -2.37 20.42
N ILE A 96 -13.55 -1.47 20.65
CA ILE A 96 -14.11 -1.23 21.99
C ILE A 96 -14.73 -2.51 22.57
N LYS A 97 -15.44 -3.28 21.73
CA LYS A 97 -16.02 -4.57 22.15
C LYS A 97 -14.97 -5.58 22.57
N GLU A 98 -13.86 -5.70 21.84
CA GLU A 98 -12.76 -6.61 22.19
C GLU A 98 -11.99 -6.13 23.42
N ALA A 99 -11.72 -4.83 23.54
CA ALA A 99 -11.05 -4.21 24.70
C ALA A 99 -11.81 -4.48 26.01
N LYS A 100 -13.15 -4.35 25.98
CA LYS A 100 -14.01 -4.65 27.14
C LYS A 100 -13.87 -6.10 27.63
N LYS A 101 -13.59 -7.06 26.75
CA LYS A 101 -13.41 -8.47 27.16
C LYS A 101 -12.14 -8.68 27.98
N ILE A 102 -11.17 -7.79 27.85
CA ILE A 102 -9.88 -7.82 28.56
C ILE A 102 -9.75 -6.70 29.59
N ASN A 103 -10.87 -6.08 29.99
CA ASN A 103 -10.95 -5.01 30.99
C ASN A 103 -10.10 -3.77 30.67
N ILE A 104 -10.01 -3.40 29.39
CA ILE A 104 -9.46 -2.10 28.97
C ILE A 104 -10.63 -1.15 28.75
N GLU A 105 -10.63 -0.01 29.42
CA GLU A 105 -11.62 1.04 29.23
C GLU A 105 -11.35 1.83 27.95
N GLU A 106 -12.40 2.36 27.32
CA GLU A 106 -12.27 3.13 26.07
C GLU A 106 -11.38 4.36 26.22
N LEU A 107 -11.42 5.01 27.39
CA LEU A 107 -10.60 6.18 27.72
C LEU A 107 -9.09 5.86 27.82
N GLU A 108 -8.73 4.58 27.95
CA GLU A 108 -7.34 4.12 27.99
C GLU A 108 -6.79 3.84 26.58
N ILE A 109 -7.61 3.94 25.54
CA ILE A 109 -7.23 3.65 24.16
C ILE A 109 -7.04 4.96 23.39
N SER A 110 -5.82 5.22 22.92
CA SER A 110 -5.55 6.24 21.92
C SER A 110 -5.46 5.62 20.52
N VAL A 111 -5.78 6.42 19.51
CA VAL A 111 -5.63 6.06 18.10
C VAL A 111 -4.72 7.06 17.41
N ILE A 112 -3.84 6.53 16.56
CA ILE A 112 -2.92 7.31 15.74
C ILE A 112 -3.42 7.28 14.29
N VAL A 113 -3.46 8.46 13.66
CA VAL A 113 -3.75 8.61 12.23
C VAL A 113 -2.52 9.17 11.53
N THR A 114 -2.11 8.52 10.45
CA THR A 114 -0.99 8.93 9.58
C THR A 114 -1.44 8.96 8.13
N ALA A 115 -0.67 9.64 7.28
CA ALA A 115 -0.91 9.61 5.85
C ALA A 115 -0.66 8.20 5.30
N LYS A 116 -1.64 7.66 4.57
CA LYS A 116 -1.42 6.41 3.84
C LYS A 116 -0.53 6.72 2.63
N LEU A 117 0.71 6.25 2.69
CA LEU A 117 1.62 6.26 1.55
C LEU A 117 1.19 5.22 0.51
N ASP A 118 1.38 5.55 -0.77
CA ASP A 118 0.99 4.70 -1.89
C ASP A 118 2.17 4.42 -2.82
N GLY A 119 2.96 3.43 -2.45
CA GLY A 119 4.23 3.12 -3.07
C GLY A 119 4.49 1.63 -3.03
N LEU A 120 5.69 1.21 -2.67
CA LEU A 120 6.06 -0.18 -2.43
C LEU A 120 6.51 -0.38 -0.97
N ALA A 121 5.74 -1.14 -0.19
CA ALA A 121 6.08 -1.45 1.20
C ALA A 121 7.41 -2.21 1.33
N ALA A 122 8.26 -1.75 2.25
CA ALA A 122 9.56 -2.33 2.55
C ALA A 122 9.94 -2.15 4.03
N MET A 123 10.91 -2.93 4.50
CA MET A 123 11.48 -2.86 5.84
C MET A 123 12.97 -2.56 5.73
N HIS A 124 13.42 -1.51 6.40
CA HIS A 124 14.84 -1.26 6.62
C HIS A 124 15.28 -1.97 7.90
N ARG A 125 16.22 -2.90 7.77
CA ARG A 125 16.59 -3.87 8.83
C ARG A 125 17.88 -3.47 9.54
N GLU A 126 18.09 -4.04 10.72
CA GLU A 126 19.31 -3.85 11.52
C GLU A 126 20.59 -4.32 10.81
N ASP A 127 20.50 -5.26 9.88
CA ASP A 127 21.61 -5.72 9.04
C ASP A 127 21.91 -4.78 7.86
N GLY A 128 21.23 -3.64 7.77
CA GLY A 128 21.39 -2.63 6.72
C GLY A 128 20.66 -2.96 5.42
N LEU A 129 19.88 -4.04 5.39
CA LEU A 129 19.11 -4.42 4.20
C LEU A 129 17.79 -3.66 4.12
N LEU A 130 17.41 -3.26 2.91
CA LEU A 130 16.06 -2.83 2.58
C LEU A 130 15.34 -3.98 1.89
N VAL A 131 14.29 -4.51 2.51
CA VAL A 131 13.61 -5.72 2.04
C VAL A 131 12.13 -5.46 1.80
N THR A 132 11.61 -5.83 0.63
CA THR A 132 10.18 -5.61 0.29
C THR A 132 9.24 -6.41 1.19
N ARG A 133 7.95 -6.05 1.23
CA ARG A 133 6.95 -6.83 1.96
C ARG A 133 6.84 -8.28 1.46
N GLY A 134 6.83 -8.50 0.14
CA GLY A 134 6.67 -9.85 -0.42
C GLY A 134 5.30 -10.46 -0.08
N ASP A 135 5.29 -11.67 0.49
CA ASP A 135 4.07 -12.31 1.04
C ASP A 135 3.80 -11.94 2.50
N GLY A 136 4.56 -10.99 3.06
CA GLY A 136 4.51 -10.61 4.47
C GLY A 136 5.44 -11.44 5.36
N THR A 137 5.86 -12.63 4.95
CA THR A 137 6.84 -13.46 5.69
C THR A 137 8.23 -13.40 5.06
N TYR A 138 8.29 -13.39 3.73
CA TYR A 138 9.53 -13.26 2.98
C TYR A 138 9.41 -12.17 1.92
N GLY A 139 10.42 -11.31 1.86
CA GLY A 139 10.58 -10.27 0.85
C GLY A 139 11.78 -10.49 -0.07
N ASN A 140 12.09 -9.49 -0.90
CA ASN A 140 13.29 -9.47 -1.72
C ASN A 140 14.19 -8.31 -1.29
N ASP A 141 15.50 -8.51 -1.39
CA ASP A 141 16.49 -7.47 -1.16
C ASP A 141 16.39 -6.39 -2.26
N ILE A 142 16.12 -5.16 -1.85
CA ILE A 142 16.08 -3.98 -2.71
C ILE A 142 17.04 -2.89 -2.20
N THR A 143 18.06 -3.26 -1.42
CA THR A 143 19.07 -2.33 -0.86
C THR A 143 19.80 -1.54 -1.96
N SER A 144 19.94 -2.13 -3.15
CA SER A 144 20.51 -1.45 -4.32
C SER A 144 19.73 -0.19 -4.73
N ALA A 145 18.47 -0.04 -4.33
CA ALA A 145 17.65 1.15 -4.55
C ALA A 145 18.35 2.43 -4.06
N PHE A 146 19.02 2.39 -2.91
CA PHE A 146 19.76 3.54 -2.39
C PHE A 146 20.92 3.93 -3.30
N SER A 147 21.69 2.95 -3.79
CA SER A 147 22.77 3.21 -4.74
C SER A 147 22.28 3.71 -6.11
N LYS A 148 21.02 3.44 -6.45
CA LYS A 148 20.35 3.94 -7.67
C LYS A 148 19.83 5.37 -7.53
N GLY A 149 19.85 5.96 -6.32
CA GLY A 149 19.42 7.33 -6.07
C GLY A 149 18.09 7.48 -5.31
N VAL A 150 17.53 6.39 -4.79
CA VAL A 150 16.42 6.50 -3.83
C VAL A 150 16.93 7.19 -2.56
N VAL A 151 16.21 8.22 -2.12
CA VAL A 151 16.55 8.95 -0.89
C VAL A 151 15.99 8.22 0.33
N ASP A 152 16.85 7.92 1.31
CA ASP A 152 16.41 7.50 2.64
C ASP A 152 15.90 8.72 3.43
N SER A 153 14.59 8.92 3.45
CA SER A 153 13.98 10.03 4.22
C SER A 153 14.00 9.79 5.73
N GLY A 154 14.25 8.55 6.15
CA GLY A 154 14.39 8.18 7.55
C GLY A 154 15.76 8.48 8.14
N ASN A 155 16.77 8.84 7.33
CA ASN A 155 18.15 9.06 7.77
C ASN A 155 18.68 7.89 8.64
N GLY A 156 18.49 6.65 8.18
CA GLY A 156 18.92 5.43 8.87
C GLY A 156 17.93 4.88 9.88
N ILE A 157 16.74 5.48 10.04
CA ILE A 157 15.68 4.91 10.86
C ILE A 157 15.27 3.54 10.30
N LEU A 158 15.32 2.55 11.19
CA LEU A 158 14.96 1.17 10.89
C LEU A 158 13.46 0.95 11.07
N GLY A 159 12.95 -0.10 10.43
CA GLY A 159 11.56 -0.54 10.52
C GLY A 159 10.82 -0.50 9.20
N VAL A 160 9.50 -0.69 9.29
CA VAL A 160 8.61 -0.73 8.14
C VAL A 160 8.35 0.69 7.62
N GLY A 161 8.35 0.81 6.29
CA GLY A 161 8.04 2.03 5.58
C GLY A 161 7.58 1.76 4.15
N GLU A 162 7.52 2.82 3.37
CA GLU A 162 7.09 2.77 1.97
C GLU A 162 8.14 3.42 1.07
N LEU A 163 8.46 2.76 -0.04
CA LEU A 163 9.16 3.39 -1.16
C LEU A 163 8.13 4.13 -2.02
N VAL A 164 8.18 5.45 -2.03
CA VAL A 164 7.20 6.34 -2.68
C VAL A 164 7.86 7.31 -3.66
N MET A 165 7.03 7.92 -4.50
CA MET A 165 7.38 9.06 -5.35
C MET A 165 6.41 10.21 -5.09
N THR A 166 6.87 11.46 -5.17
CA THR A 166 6.00 12.63 -5.09
C THR A 166 5.01 12.69 -6.25
N THR A 167 3.72 12.84 -5.95
CA THR A 167 2.64 12.88 -6.96
C THR A 167 2.79 14.02 -7.95
N ASP A 168 3.15 15.22 -7.51
CA ASP A 168 3.26 16.39 -8.40
C ASP A 168 4.33 16.19 -9.48
N TYR A 169 5.47 15.59 -9.11
CA TYR A 169 6.53 15.27 -10.08
C TYR A 169 6.06 14.23 -11.08
N PHE A 170 5.39 13.17 -10.61
CA PHE A 170 4.85 12.13 -11.47
C PHE A 170 3.86 12.69 -12.51
N GLU A 171 2.88 13.49 -12.05
CA GLU A 171 1.87 14.10 -12.89
C GLU A 171 2.48 15.06 -13.94
N THR A 172 3.52 15.79 -13.55
CA THR A 172 4.18 16.77 -14.43
C THR A 172 5.09 16.10 -15.47
N HIS A 173 5.85 15.07 -15.08
CA HIS A 173 6.98 14.57 -15.88
C HIS A 173 6.82 13.16 -16.44
N LEU A 174 6.09 12.27 -15.75
CA LEU A 174 6.12 10.84 -16.04
C LEU A 174 4.79 10.31 -16.59
N LYS A 175 3.67 10.89 -16.17
CA LYS A 175 2.34 10.44 -16.63
C LYS A 175 2.16 10.53 -18.15
N SER A 176 2.70 11.57 -18.77
CA SER A 176 2.67 11.76 -20.23
C SER A 176 3.46 10.70 -21.01
N LEU A 177 4.38 9.98 -20.34
CA LEU A 177 5.16 8.88 -20.91
C LEU A 177 4.40 7.53 -20.88
N GLY A 178 3.19 7.51 -20.31
CA GLY A 178 2.32 6.33 -20.30
C GLY A 178 2.35 5.52 -19.00
N TYR A 179 3.03 6.00 -17.95
CA TYR A 179 2.94 5.41 -16.62
C TYR A 179 1.61 5.77 -15.96
N ALA A 180 1.00 4.81 -15.26
CA ALA A 180 -0.34 4.96 -14.69
C ALA A 180 -0.35 5.58 -13.27
N HIS A 181 0.67 5.28 -12.44
CA HIS A 181 0.73 5.67 -11.04
C HIS A 181 2.18 5.85 -10.54
N PRO A 182 2.46 6.69 -9.52
CA PRO A 182 3.79 6.82 -8.90
C PRO A 182 4.41 5.49 -8.43
N ARG A 183 3.56 4.56 -7.95
CA ARG A 183 3.98 3.20 -7.55
C ARG A 183 4.69 2.46 -8.68
N ASN A 184 4.29 2.64 -9.94
CA ASN A 184 4.92 1.99 -11.08
C ASN A 184 6.42 2.33 -11.15
N ILE A 185 6.77 3.56 -10.82
CA ILE A 185 8.15 4.04 -10.84
C ILE A 185 8.94 3.39 -9.70
N CYS A 186 8.36 3.34 -8.50
CA CYS A 186 8.97 2.70 -7.34
C CYS A 186 9.28 1.21 -7.61
N VAL A 187 8.32 0.48 -8.17
CA VAL A 187 8.51 -0.92 -8.58
C VAL A 187 9.56 -1.03 -9.69
N GLY A 188 9.49 -0.16 -10.70
CA GLY A 188 10.43 -0.16 -11.82
C GLY A 188 11.89 0.06 -11.39
N VAL A 189 12.14 0.96 -10.43
CA VAL A 189 13.48 1.22 -9.88
C VAL A 189 14.08 0.00 -9.18
N VAL A 190 13.26 -0.80 -8.48
CA VAL A 190 13.76 -1.94 -7.69
C VAL A 190 13.81 -3.25 -8.48
N ASN A 191 13.01 -3.40 -9.54
CA ASN A 191 12.85 -4.67 -10.27
C ASN A 191 13.96 -4.95 -11.30
N SER A 192 14.76 -3.95 -11.67
CA SER A 192 15.81 -4.08 -12.69
C SER A 192 17.16 -3.64 -12.15
N ASP A 193 18.24 -4.32 -12.54
CA ASP A 193 19.61 -3.88 -12.22
C ASP A 193 19.93 -2.56 -12.93
N GLU A 194 19.51 -2.43 -14.19
CA GLU A 194 19.60 -1.19 -14.96
C GLU A 194 18.34 -0.35 -14.77
N VAL A 195 18.53 0.90 -14.36
CA VAL A 195 17.42 1.85 -14.16
C VAL A 195 16.96 2.37 -15.52
N ASN A 196 15.64 2.37 -15.74
CA ASN A 196 15.05 2.97 -16.93
C ASN A 196 15.44 4.46 -17.04
N GLU A 197 15.87 4.89 -18.22
CA GLU A 197 16.28 6.27 -18.50
C GLU A 197 15.22 7.31 -18.11
N ASP A 198 13.94 6.97 -18.25
CA ASP A 198 12.81 7.82 -17.84
C ASP A 198 12.84 8.18 -16.34
N PHE A 199 13.41 7.30 -15.50
CA PHE A 199 13.39 7.45 -14.04
C PHE A 199 14.65 8.15 -13.51
N LEU A 200 15.69 8.29 -14.33
CA LEU A 200 16.96 8.90 -13.90
C LEU A 200 16.78 10.34 -13.41
N PRO A 201 16.02 11.23 -14.08
CA PRO A 201 15.78 12.57 -13.57
C PRO A 201 15.09 12.56 -12.20
N ALA A 202 14.08 11.69 -12.01
CA ALA A 202 13.34 11.60 -10.75
C ALA A 202 14.22 11.12 -9.58
N LEU A 203 15.17 10.21 -9.84
CA LEU A 203 16.14 9.76 -8.86
C LEU A 203 17.17 10.85 -8.54
N GLN A 204 17.66 11.56 -9.56
CA GLN A 204 18.59 12.69 -9.40
C GLN A 204 17.96 13.85 -8.60
N ASP A 205 16.68 14.14 -8.84
CA ASP A 205 15.93 15.17 -8.14
C ASP A 205 15.50 14.76 -6.73
N GLY A 206 15.77 13.51 -6.33
CA GLY A 206 15.47 13.01 -4.99
C GLY A 206 13.98 12.90 -4.68
N VAL A 207 13.15 12.71 -5.71
CA VAL A 207 11.68 12.60 -5.57
C VAL A 207 11.19 11.17 -5.38
N VAL A 208 12.07 10.17 -5.53
CA VAL A 208 11.83 8.77 -5.13
C VAL A 208 12.49 8.50 -3.78
N ARG A 209 11.70 8.07 -2.79
CA ARG A 209 12.09 8.10 -1.38
C ARG A 209 11.64 6.84 -0.65
N PHE A 210 12.47 6.30 0.23
CA PHE A 210 12.01 5.41 1.28
C PHE A 210 11.64 6.23 2.51
N VAL A 211 10.43 6.01 3.04
CA VAL A 211 9.89 6.74 4.20
C VAL A 211 9.44 5.73 5.26
N PRO A 212 10.15 5.61 6.40
CA PRO A 212 9.68 4.80 7.52
C PRO A 212 8.36 5.34 8.07
N TYR A 213 7.40 4.46 8.39
CA TYR A 213 6.10 4.93 8.90
C TYR A 213 6.23 5.64 10.26
N SER A 214 7.27 5.31 11.03
CA SER A 214 7.57 5.95 12.32
C SER A 214 7.96 7.42 12.20
N THR A 215 8.33 7.89 11.00
CA THR A 215 8.69 9.30 10.74
C THR A 215 7.53 10.13 10.22
N LEU A 216 6.36 9.52 9.99
CA LEU A 216 5.20 10.25 9.47
C LEU A 216 4.65 11.22 10.51
N ASN A 217 4.22 12.37 10.02
CA ASN A 217 3.36 13.25 10.78
C ASN A 217 2.10 12.49 11.18
N ARG A 218 1.69 12.68 12.44
CA ARG A 218 0.59 11.93 13.03
C ARG A 218 -0.32 12.83 13.85
N TRP A 219 -1.60 12.50 13.80
CA TRP A 219 -2.60 12.94 14.77
C TRP A 219 -2.82 11.81 15.77
N GLU A 220 -3.01 12.15 17.03
CA GLU A 220 -3.31 11.20 18.09
C GLU A 220 -4.44 11.74 18.95
N GLY A 221 -5.42 10.88 19.27
CA GLY A 221 -6.58 11.24 20.07
C GLY A 221 -7.45 10.04 20.40
N SER A 222 -8.65 10.30 20.89
CA SER A 222 -9.65 9.28 21.21
C SER A 222 -10.43 8.81 19.99
N PHE A 223 -11.14 7.68 20.11
CA PHE A 223 -12.07 7.23 19.08
C PHE A 223 -13.24 8.19 18.86
N THR A 224 -13.72 8.86 19.92
CA THR A 224 -14.77 9.88 19.79
C THR A 224 -14.29 11.03 18.90
N GLU A 225 -13.10 11.56 19.16
CA GLU A 225 -12.52 12.64 18.34
C GLU A 225 -12.24 12.20 16.91
N LEU A 226 -11.77 10.95 16.70
CA LEU A 226 -11.56 10.39 15.37
C LEU A 226 -12.84 10.40 14.53
N VAL A 227 -13.96 10.00 15.14
CA VAL A 227 -15.25 9.91 14.43
C VAL A 227 -15.86 11.29 14.21
N GLU A 228 -15.88 12.13 15.24
CA GLU A 228 -16.50 13.46 15.17
C GLU A 228 -15.74 14.42 14.26
N ASN A 229 -14.41 14.34 14.25
CA ASN A 229 -13.53 15.23 13.48
C ASN A 229 -12.88 14.56 12.27
N HIS A 230 -13.44 13.44 11.80
CA HIS A 230 -12.86 12.58 10.77
C HIS A 230 -12.29 13.34 9.55
N ASP A 231 -13.11 14.20 8.94
CA ASP A 231 -12.73 14.90 7.72
C ASP A 231 -11.65 15.98 7.99
N ALA A 232 -11.71 16.64 9.13
CA ALA A 232 -10.72 17.62 9.55
C ALA A 232 -9.35 16.97 9.83
N ILE A 233 -9.35 15.82 10.51
CA ILE A 233 -8.14 15.02 10.75
C ILE A 233 -7.55 14.56 9.41
N GLN A 234 -8.39 14.08 8.48
CA GLN A 234 -7.92 13.68 7.16
C GLN A 234 -7.28 14.84 6.38
N GLN A 235 -7.87 16.03 6.42
CA GLN A 235 -7.30 17.23 5.80
C GLN A 235 -5.99 17.64 6.44
N GLN A 236 -5.92 17.63 7.78
CA GLN A 236 -4.70 17.93 8.53
C GLN A 236 -3.55 17.00 8.11
N ILE A 237 -3.82 15.69 8.07
CA ILE A 237 -2.82 14.67 7.72
C ILE A 237 -2.39 14.76 6.26
N LYS A 238 -3.30 15.13 5.34
CA LYS A 238 -2.95 15.33 3.93
C LYS A 238 -2.09 16.58 3.69
N ALA A 239 -2.18 17.57 4.58
CA ALA A 239 -1.46 18.83 4.46
C ALA A 239 -0.10 18.83 5.19
N SER A 240 0.16 17.82 6.04
CA SER A 240 1.37 17.67 6.83
C SER A 240 2.46 16.92 6.09
#